data_AF-A0A955M6Q4-F1
#
_entry.id   AF-A0A955M6Q4-F1
#
_cell.length_a   1.000
_cell.length_b   1.000
_cell.length_c   1.000
_cell.angle_alpha   90.00
_cell.angle_beta   90.00
_cell.angle_gamma   90.00
#
_symmetry.space_group_name_H-M   'P 1'
#
loop_
_entity.id
_entity.type
_entity.pdbx_description
1 polymer ?
#
loop_
_entity_poly.entity_id
_entity_poly.type
_entity_poly.pdbx_seq_one_letter_code
_entity_poly.pdbx_strand_id
1 'polypeptide(L)'
;MSNPFLHPPKITPQSFRNTIFTDQQVFRWFLFLTGRPAVRAAVAGSDEVAAAYRRLARWRMWQRVALGGVLSVIGAVILTQHYALTLLLFPLWGGLALVERPLKEALHTISRALVDVHYDETSFTRHTLYQIGERLGREYGVRSLVDGIAWTDILIRRWLIIVAFLVVFLFVMSFWRGVLMILILYFAGNIVVNADPVYRRYMKCTTPATKITAR
;
A
#
# COMPACT_ATOMS: atom_id res chain seq x y z
N MET A 1 22.60 -7.10 -33.98
CA MET A 1 21.17 -6.87 -33.69
C MET A 1 20.97 -6.96 -32.19
N SER A 2 20.87 -5.83 -31.50
CA SER A 2 20.61 -5.78 -30.06
C SER A 2 19.14 -6.12 -29.80
N ASN A 3 18.90 -7.07 -28.91
CA ASN A 3 17.56 -7.57 -28.59
C ASN A 3 16.76 -6.44 -27.91
N PRO A 4 15.67 -5.90 -28.50
CA PRO A 4 14.95 -4.73 -27.96
C PRO A 4 14.24 -5.01 -26.63
N PHE A 5 14.21 -6.26 -26.19
CA PHE A 5 13.63 -6.70 -24.91
C PHE A 5 14.61 -6.65 -23.72
N LEU A 6 15.89 -6.32 -23.93
CA LEU A 6 16.91 -6.33 -22.86
C LEU A 6 17.07 -5.00 -22.11
N HIS A 7 16.39 -3.94 -22.54
CA HIS A 7 16.38 -2.68 -21.80
C HIS A 7 15.08 -2.56 -21.02
N PRO A 8 15.11 -2.63 -19.67
CA PRO A 8 13.92 -2.36 -18.89
C PRO A 8 13.40 -0.97 -19.26
N PRO A 9 12.07 -0.79 -19.37
CA PRO A 9 11.49 0.47 -19.79
C PRO A 9 11.96 1.59 -18.87
N LYS A 10 12.59 2.60 -19.47
CA LYS A 10 13.02 3.82 -18.77
C LYS A 10 11.81 4.56 -18.23
N ILE A 11 11.93 5.13 -17.04
CA ILE A 11 10.82 5.83 -16.40
C ILE A 11 10.75 7.28 -16.84
N THR A 12 9.60 7.65 -17.39
CA THR A 12 9.18 9.04 -17.57
C THR A 12 8.38 9.51 -16.35
N PRO A 13 8.32 10.83 -16.07
CA PRO A 13 7.48 11.36 -14.98
C PRO A 13 6.02 10.92 -15.07
N GLN A 14 5.48 10.82 -16.30
CA GLN A 14 4.13 10.32 -16.53
C GLN A 14 4.00 8.82 -16.23
N SER A 15 5.00 8.01 -16.59
CA SER A 15 4.99 6.58 -16.25
C SER A 15 5.07 6.36 -14.74
N PHE A 16 5.85 7.17 -14.03
CA PHE A 16 5.95 7.13 -12.57
C PHE A 16 4.61 7.45 -11.90
N ARG A 17 3.94 8.52 -12.35
CA ARG A 17 2.59 8.86 -11.92
C ARG A 17 1.64 7.69 -12.17
N ASN A 18 1.63 7.17 -13.40
CA ASN A 18 0.75 6.06 -13.76
C ASN A 18 1.02 4.81 -12.91
N THR A 19 2.28 4.50 -12.58
CA THR A 19 2.58 3.36 -11.72
C THR A 19 2.08 3.58 -10.30
N ILE A 20 2.24 4.76 -9.70
CA ILE A 20 1.65 5.06 -8.38
C ILE A 20 0.12 4.97 -8.41
N PHE A 21 -0.52 5.35 -9.53
CA PHE A 21 -1.97 5.32 -9.65
C PHE A 21 -2.55 3.94 -9.93
N THR A 22 -1.82 3.09 -10.66
CA THR A 22 -2.33 1.79 -11.14
C THR A 22 -1.84 0.64 -10.26
N ASP A 23 -0.59 0.68 -9.79
CA ASP A 23 0.00 -0.37 -8.97
C ASP A 23 -0.24 -0.08 -7.47
N GLN A 24 -1.12 -0.88 -6.87
CA GLN A 24 -1.49 -0.74 -5.47
C GLN A 24 -0.33 -1.00 -4.50
N GLN A 25 0.62 -1.88 -4.84
CA GLN A 25 1.75 -2.18 -3.97
C GLN A 25 2.77 -1.05 -3.99
N VAL A 26 3.05 -0.50 -5.17
CA VAL A 26 3.87 0.71 -5.34
C VAL A 26 3.27 1.88 -4.56
N PHE A 27 1.96 2.11 -4.73
CA PHE A 27 1.23 3.14 -4.00
C PHE A 27 1.46 3.02 -2.47
N ARG A 28 1.29 1.82 -1.92
CA ARG A 28 1.45 1.59 -0.46
C ARG A 28 2.87 1.75 0.01
N TRP A 29 3.83 1.28 -0.78
CA TRP A 29 5.23 1.43 -0.46
C TRP A 29 5.59 2.91 -0.33
N PHE A 30 5.19 3.74 -1.31
CA PHE A 30 5.37 5.19 -1.23
C PHE A 30 4.55 5.82 -0.10
N LEU A 31 3.33 5.37 0.16
CA LEU A 31 2.51 5.85 1.29
C LEU A 31 3.20 5.60 2.64
N PHE A 32 3.92 4.48 2.77
CA PHE A 32 4.70 4.17 3.95
C PHE A 32 5.98 5.02 4.02
N LEU A 33 6.73 5.10 2.92
CA LEU A 33 7.96 5.89 2.81
C LEU A 33 7.70 7.34 3.19
N THR A 34 6.71 7.98 2.57
CA THR A 34 6.32 9.39 2.83
C THR A 34 5.82 9.62 4.26
N GLY A 35 5.38 8.57 4.95
CA GLY A 35 5.00 8.62 6.36
C GLY A 35 6.17 8.67 7.34
N ARG A 36 7.42 8.56 6.88
CA ARG A 36 8.62 8.66 7.74
C ARG A 36 8.96 10.12 8.04
N PRO A 37 9.31 10.46 9.30
CA PRO A 37 9.70 11.82 9.66
C PRO A 37 10.89 12.36 8.84
N ALA A 38 11.89 11.50 8.56
CA ALA A 38 13.06 11.86 7.77
C ALA A 38 12.71 12.28 6.33
N VAL A 39 11.76 11.58 5.71
CA VAL A 39 11.27 11.95 4.37
C VAL A 39 10.56 13.29 4.42
N ARG A 40 9.68 13.51 5.40
CA ARG A 40 8.97 14.78 5.58
C ARG A 40 9.94 15.95 5.77
N ALA A 41 11.03 15.75 6.50
CA ALA A 41 12.07 16.76 6.67
C ALA A 41 12.80 17.06 5.35
N ALA A 42 13.09 16.04 4.54
CA ALA A 42 13.79 16.20 3.26
C ALA A 42 12.98 16.99 2.22
N VAL A 43 11.64 16.91 2.25
CA VAL A 43 10.75 17.59 1.28
C VAL A 43 10.02 18.81 1.86
N ALA A 44 10.43 19.31 3.03
CA ALA A 44 9.72 20.38 3.75
C ALA A 44 9.77 21.76 3.10
N GLY A 45 10.42 21.91 1.94
CA GLY A 45 10.74 23.20 1.33
C GLY A 45 9.60 23.89 0.56
N SER A 46 8.46 23.24 0.30
CA SER A 46 7.36 23.86 -0.47
C SER A 46 6.00 23.80 0.22
N ASP A 47 5.25 24.89 0.08
CA ASP A 47 3.87 25.00 0.58
C ASP A 47 2.93 23.97 -0.07
N GLU A 48 3.20 23.62 -1.33
CA GLU A 48 2.46 22.59 -2.06
C GLU A 48 2.60 21.21 -1.40
N VAL A 49 3.82 20.83 -1.03
CA VAL A 49 4.09 19.56 -0.34
C VAL A 49 3.48 19.55 1.06
N ALA A 50 3.55 20.67 1.79
CA ALA A 50 2.88 20.80 3.08
C ALA A 50 1.35 20.64 2.95
N ALA A 51 0.73 21.24 1.93
CA ALA A 51 -0.68 21.07 1.63
C ALA A 51 -1.03 19.63 1.21
N ALA A 52 -0.16 18.97 0.45
CA ALA A 52 -0.31 17.56 0.09
C ALA A 52 -0.28 16.65 1.32
N TYR A 53 0.62 16.89 2.28
CA TYR A 53 0.64 16.15 3.55
C TYR A 53 -0.66 16.33 4.36
N ARG A 54 -1.21 17.55 4.43
CA ARG A 54 -2.50 17.79 5.10
C ARG A 54 -3.65 17.05 4.42
N ARG A 55 -3.71 17.10 3.09
CA ARG A 55 -4.68 16.34 2.28
C ARG A 55 -4.54 14.84 2.53
N LEU A 56 -3.31 14.32 2.47
CA LEU A 56 -3.02 12.91 2.70
C LEU A 56 -3.49 12.46 4.10
N ALA A 57 -3.20 13.24 5.14
CA ALA A 57 -3.62 12.94 6.51
C ALA A 57 -5.15 12.88 6.65
N ARG A 58 -5.86 13.85 6.06
CA ARG A 58 -7.33 13.91 6.07
C ARG A 58 -7.95 12.70 5.37
N TRP A 59 -7.49 12.39 4.16
CA TRP A 59 -8.02 11.27 3.38
C TRP A 59 -7.67 9.91 4.00
N ARG A 60 -6.49 9.79 4.61
CA ARG A 60 -6.10 8.60 5.37
C ARG A 60 -6.98 8.38 6.60
N MET A 61 -7.37 9.46 7.28
CA MET A 61 -8.34 9.36 8.39
C MET A 61 -9.68 8.84 7.89
N TRP A 62 -10.23 9.40 6.81
CA TRP A 62 -11.46 8.90 6.18
C TRP A 62 -11.36 7.45 5.75
N GLN A 63 -10.24 7.05 5.13
CA GLN A 63 -9.99 5.67 4.76
C GLN A 63 -10.01 4.76 5.98
N ARG A 64 -9.39 5.15 7.11
CA ARG A 64 -9.42 4.36 8.36
C ARG A 64 -10.81 4.24 8.95
N VAL A 65 -11.60 5.32 8.94
CA VAL A 65 -12.99 5.29 9.41
C VAL A 65 -13.82 4.34 8.55
N ALA A 66 -13.71 4.44 7.23
CA ALA A 66 -14.42 3.56 6.30
C ALA A 66 -13.99 2.09 6.45
N LEU A 67 -12.69 1.81 6.58
CA LEU A 67 -12.17 0.45 6.84
C LEU A 67 -12.67 -0.09 8.18
N GLY A 68 -12.70 0.74 9.23
CA GLY A 68 -13.28 0.38 10.53
C GLY A 68 -14.76 0.00 10.39
N GLY A 69 -15.53 0.79 9.63
CA GLY A 69 -16.92 0.48 9.30
C GLY A 69 -17.08 -0.86 8.58
N VAL A 70 -16.25 -1.15 7.58
CA VAL A 70 -16.27 -2.44 6.85
C VAL A 70 -16.00 -3.60 7.79
N LEU A 71 -14.97 -3.50 8.63
CA LEU A 71 -14.65 -4.56 9.60
C LEU A 71 -15.75 -4.76 10.63
N SER A 72 -16.40 -3.70 11.09
CA SER A 72 -17.55 -3.79 12.01
C SER A 72 -18.74 -4.50 11.36
N VAL A 73 -19.06 -4.21 10.10
CA VAL A 73 -20.14 -4.90 9.36
C VAL A 73 -19.80 -6.38 9.18
N ILE A 74 -18.57 -6.70 8.79
CA ILE A 74 -18.10 -8.09 8.66
C ILE A 74 -18.21 -8.83 10.00
N GLY A 75 -17.73 -8.22 11.09
CA GLY A 75 -17.84 -8.78 12.43
C GLY A 75 -19.30 -9.02 12.84
N ALA A 76 -20.20 -8.07 12.56
CA ALA A 76 -21.62 -8.23 12.83
C ALA A 76 -22.24 -9.38 12.03
N VAL A 77 -21.91 -9.53 10.74
CA VAL A 77 -22.38 -10.66 9.91
C VAL A 77 -21.93 -12.00 10.51
N ILE A 78 -20.68 -12.10 10.95
CA ILE A 78 -20.13 -13.33 11.53
C ILE A 78 -20.79 -13.64 12.88
N LEU A 79 -20.93 -12.67 13.77
CA LEU A 79 -21.46 -12.88 15.12
C LEU A 79 -22.97 -13.13 15.14
N THR A 80 -23.72 -12.40 14.31
CA THR A 80 -25.19 -12.46 14.31
C THR A 80 -25.75 -13.42 13.26
N GLN A 81 -24.92 -13.87 12.31
CA GLN A 81 -25.33 -14.69 11.16
C GLN A 81 -26.39 -14.00 10.26
N HIS A 82 -26.63 -12.70 10.41
CA HIS A 82 -27.52 -11.92 9.56
C HIS A 82 -26.80 -11.47 8.28
N TYR A 83 -26.81 -12.33 7.26
CA TYR A 83 -26.16 -12.06 5.97
C TYR A 83 -26.73 -10.84 5.22
N ALA A 84 -27.95 -10.38 5.55
CA ALA A 84 -28.52 -9.16 4.97
C ALA A 84 -27.67 -7.91 5.27
N LEU A 85 -26.90 -7.90 6.38
CA LEU A 85 -25.99 -6.82 6.72
C LEU A 85 -24.86 -6.64 5.70
N THR A 86 -24.58 -7.65 4.86
CA THR A 86 -23.60 -7.53 3.76
C THR A 86 -23.99 -6.45 2.75
N LEU A 87 -25.26 -6.06 2.65
CA LEU A 87 -25.71 -4.94 1.81
C LEU A 87 -25.09 -3.60 2.24
N LEU A 88 -24.74 -3.44 3.51
CA LEU A 88 -24.05 -2.24 4.01
C LEU A 88 -22.60 -2.14 3.50
N LEU A 89 -22.03 -3.22 2.95
CA LEU A 89 -20.69 -3.19 2.38
C LEU A 89 -20.64 -2.40 1.07
N PHE A 90 -21.73 -2.34 0.30
CA PHE A 90 -21.78 -1.60 -0.96
C PHE A 90 -21.53 -0.09 -0.80
N PRO A 91 -22.27 0.65 0.05
CA PRO A 91 -22.01 2.08 0.25
C PRO A 91 -20.64 2.33 0.90
N LEU A 92 -20.17 1.44 1.79
CA LEU A 92 -18.84 1.55 2.37
C LEU A 92 -17.73 1.37 1.32
N TRP A 93 -17.89 0.42 0.39
CA TRP A 93 -16.98 0.25 -0.74
C TRP A 93 -16.99 1.45 -1.69
N GLY A 94 -18.18 1.98 -1.99
CA GLY A 94 -18.32 3.21 -2.77
C GLY A 94 -17.59 4.38 -2.11
N GLY A 95 -17.74 4.55 -0.80
CA GLY A 95 -17.02 5.56 -0.03
C GLY A 95 -15.49 5.40 -0.09
N LEU A 96 -14.98 4.16 0.02
CA LEU A 96 -13.55 3.88 -0.12
C LEU A 96 -13.01 4.23 -1.51
N ALA A 97 -13.76 3.91 -2.57
CA ALA A 97 -13.39 4.24 -3.94
C ALA A 97 -13.30 5.76 -4.19
N LEU A 98 -14.19 6.54 -3.57
CA LEU A 98 -14.18 8.01 -3.66
C LEU A 98 -12.95 8.63 -2.99
N VAL A 99 -12.42 8.01 -1.94
CA VAL A 99 -11.24 8.48 -1.20
C VAL A 99 -9.93 8.11 -1.92
N GLU A 100 -9.94 7.10 -2.79
CA GLU A 100 -8.71 6.54 -3.37
C GLU A 100 -7.98 7.52 -4.29
N ARG A 101 -8.70 8.19 -5.19
CA ARG A 101 -8.11 9.18 -6.11
C ARG A 101 -7.43 10.36 -5.42
N PRO A 102 -8.10 11.11 -4.53
CA PRO A 102 -7.47 12.27 -3.90
C PRO A 102 -6.30 11.88 -2.97
N LEU A 103 -6.34 10.67 -2.41
CA LEU A 103 -5.23 10.09 -1.65
C LEU A 103 -4.01 9.82 -2.58
N LYS A 104 -4.23 9.22 -3.75
CA LYS A 104 -3.20 8.97 -4.77
C LYS A 104 -2.59 10.25 -5.32
N GLU A 105 -3.40 11.28 -5.56
CA GLU A 105 -2.92 12.59 -6.00
C GLU A 105 -2.02 13.25 -4.96
N ALA A 106 -2.46 13.31 -3.70
CA ALA A 106 -1.66 13.88 -2.62
C ALA A 106 -0.34 13.12 -2.44
N LEU A 107 -0.38 11.79 -2.54
CA LEU A 107 0.83 10.97 -2.46
C LEU A 107 1.76 11.24 -3.64
N HIS A 108 1.24 11.33 -4.86
CA HIS A 108 2.05 11.61 -6.04
C HIS A 108 2.82 12.92 -5.92
N THR A 109 2.18 14.01 -5.46
CA THR A 109 2.87 15.29 -5.21
C THR A 109 4.04 15.14 -4.25
N ILE A 110 3.86 14.42 -3.14
CA ILE A 110 4.92 14.21 -2.14
C ILE A 110 6.02 13.30 -2.70
N SER A 111 5.65 12.20 -3.36
CA SER A 111 6.59 11.26 -3.95
C SER A 111 7.41 11.90 -5.06
N ARG A 112 6.81 12.79 -5.86
CA ARG A 112 7.54 13.53 -6.90
C ARG A 112 8.56 14.48 -6.29
N ALA A 113 8.17 15.28 -5.31
CA ALA A 113 9.09 16.16 -4.59
C ALA A 113 10.25 15.38 -3.94
N LEU A 114 9.97 14.19 -3.38
CA LEU A 114 11.00 13.33 -2.81
C LEU A 114 11.98 12.82 -3.87
N VAL A 115 11.48 12.41 -5.03
CA VAL A 115 12.34 11.95 -6.14
C VAL A 115 13.22 13.09 -6.63
N ASP A 116 12.66 14.29 -6.79
CA ASP A 116 13.38 15.47 -7.32
C ASP A 116 14.49 15.95 -6.37
N VAL A 117 14.45 15.60 -5.09
CA VAL A 117 15.55 15.83 -4.13
C VAL A 117 16.78 14.93 -4.43
N HIS A 118 16.56 13.73 -4.96
CA HIS A 118 17.62 12.72 -5.14
C HIS A 118 18.07 12.50 -6.59
N TYR A 119 17.25 12.94 -7.54
CA TYR A 119 17.44 12.71 -8.97
C TYR A 119 17.11 13.97 -9.75
N ASP A 120 18.04 14.41 -10.60
CA ASP A 120 17.75 15.33 -11.69
C ASP A 120 16.95 14.60 -12.79
N GLU A 121 16.28 15.35 -13.67
CA GLU A 121 15.43 14.77 -14.72
C GLU A 121 16.19 13.78 -15.61
N THR A 122 17.48 14.02 -15.86
CA THR A 122 18.29 13.15 -16.72
C THR A 122 18.70 11.86 -16.02
N SER A 123 19.01 11.90 -14.71
CA SER A 123 19.27 10.68 -13.92
C SER A 123 18.02 9.88 -13.66
N PHE A 124 16.86 10.53 -13.48
CA PHE A 124 15.59 9.86 -13.24
C PHE A 124 15.24 8.87 -14.36
N THR A 125 15.38 9.30 -15.61
CA THR A 125 15.08 8.46 -16.79
C THR A 125 16.04 7.28 -16.97
N ARG A 126 17.19 7.28 -16.29
CA ARG A 126 18.17 6.19 -16.35
C ARG A 126 17.88 5.06 -15.36
N HIS A 127 16.98 5.27 -14.40
CA HIS A 127 16.68 4.31 -13.36
C HIS A 127 15.28 3.71 -13.51
N THR A 128 15.14 2.44 -13.11
CA THR A 128 13.84 1.79 -12.98
C THR A 128 13.20 2.13 -11.62
N LEU A 129 11.90 1.87 -11.49
CA LEU A 129 11.14 2.17 -10.27
C LEU A 129 11.68 1.38 -9.09
N TYR A 130 12.07 0.14 -9.37
CA TYR A 130 12.69 -0.75 -8.40
C TYR A 130 14.03 -0.22 -7.93
N GLN A 131 14.87 0.31 -8.83
CA GLN A 131 16.15 0.91 -8.46
C GLN A 131 15.97 2.19 -7.64
N ILE A 132 15.00 3.03 -8.00
CA ILE A 132 14.63 4.22 -7.22
C ILE A 132 14.12 3.81 -5.83
N GLY A 133 13.22 2.83 -5.79
CA GLY A 133 12.66 2.29 -4.55
C GLY A 133 13.73 1.66 -3.64
N GLU A 134 14.69 0.95 -4.22
CA GLU A 134 15.84 0.38 -3.50
C GLU A 134 16.73 1.46 -2.88
N ARG A 135 17.06 2.50 -3.65
CA ARG A 135 17.89 3.61 -3.15
C ARG A 135 17.19 4.39 -2.06
N LEU A 136 15.94 4.79 -2.28
CA LEU A 136 15.13 5.50 -1.28
C LEU A 136 14.86 4.63 -0.05
N GLY A 137 14.66 3.33 -0.22
CA GLY A 137 14.51 2.38 0.88
C GLY A 137 15.74 2.37 1.78
N ARG A 138 16.94 2.24 1.19
CA ARG A 138 18.21 2.31 1.92
C ARG A 138 18.41 3.65 2.62
N GLU A 139 18.18 4.76 1.91
CA GLU A 139 18.35 6.12 2.45
C GLU A 139 17.46 6.39 3.67
N TYR A 140 16.21 5.94 3.63
CA TYR A 140 15.21 6.26 4.67
C TYR A 140 14.90 5.08 5.62
N GLY A 141 15.70 4.01 5.61
CA GLY A 141 15.56 2.86 6.52
C GLY A 141 14.25 2.08 6.34
N VAL A 142 13.82 1.92 5.09
CA VAL A 142 12.63 1.19 4.67
C VAL A 142 13.05 -0.01 3.83
N ARG A 143 12.37 -1.15 3.98
CA ARG A 143 12.62 -2.31 3.10
C ARG A 143 12.45 -1.94 1.62
N SER A 144 13.15 -2.65 0.75
CA SER A 144 13.02 -2.44 -0.69
C SER A 144 11.56 -2.60 -1.15
N LEU A 145 11.23 -1.97 -2.28
CA LEU A 145 9.93 -2.11 -2.91
C LEU A 145 9.62 -3.58 -3.24
N VAL A 146 10.63 -4.31 -3.74
CA VAL A 146 10.51 -5.73 -4.12
C VAL A 146 10.23 -6.61 -2.90
N ASP A 147 10.99 -6.41 -1.81
CA ASP A 147 10.77 -7.15 -0.56
C ASP A 147 9.39 -6.85 0.02
N GLY A 148 8.94 -5.60 -0.10
CA GLY A 148 7.60 -5.17 0.29
C GLY A 148 6.49 -5.94 -0.41
N ILE A 149 6.58 -6.05 -1.73
CA ILE A 149 5.63 -6.78 -2.57
C ILE A 149 5.64 -8.27 -2.19
N ALA A 150 6.81 -8.91 -2.22
CA ALA A 150 6.97 -10.34 -1.95
C ALA A 150 6.40 -10.72 -0.58
N TRP A 151 6.65 -9.89 0.44
CA TRP A 151 6.20 -10.16 1.79
C TRP A 151 4.67 -10.01 1.95
N THR A 152 4.08 -9.03 1.27
CA THR A 152 2.62 -8.83 1.24
C THR A 152 1.92 -10.03 0.58
N ASP A 153 2.47 -10.55 -0.51
CA ASP A 153 1.93 -11.72 -1.21
C ASP A 153 2.00 -12.99 -0.35
N ILE A 154 3.11 -13.18 0.37
CA ILE A 154 3.27 -14.30 1.32
C ILE A 154 2.21 -14.22 2.42
N LEU A 155 1.95 -13.03 2.98
CA LEU A 155 0.94 -12.86 4.01
C LEU A 155 -0.46 -13.19 3.50
N ILE A 156 -0.86 -12.65 2.35
CA ILE A 156 -2.19 -12.87 1.79
C ILE A 156 -2.39 -14.37 1.53
N ARG A 157 -1.38 -15.05 0.97
CA ARG A 157 -1.43 -16.49 0.72
C ARG A 157 -1.58 -17.29 2.01
N ARG A 158 -0.78 -16.99 3.04
CA ARG A 158 -0.87 -17.67 4.34
C ARG A 158 -2.22 -17.46 5.00
N TRP A 159 -2.73 -16.22 4.97
CA TRP A 159 -4.05 -15.87 5.49
C TRP A 159 -5.15 -16.68 4.79
N LEU A 160 -5.12 -16.74 3.46
CA LEU A 160 -6.06 -17.52 2.66
C LEU A 160 -6.11 -19.00 3.05
N ILE A 161 -4.94 -19.62 3.21
CA ILE A 161 -4.84 -21.04 3.60
C ILE A 161 -5.46 -21.26 4.99
N ILE A 162 -5.13 -20.39 5.96
CA ILE A 162 -5.66 -20.47 7.32
C ILE A 162 -7.17 -20.31 7.32
N VAL A 163 -7.69 -19.30 6.62
CA VAL A 163 -9.13 -19.03 6.52
C VAL A 163 -9.88 -20.20 5.89
N ALA A 164 -9.38 -20.72 4.76
CA ALA A 164 -10.01 -21.85 4.08
C ALA A 164 -10.06 -23.08 5.00
N PHE A 165 -8.97 -23.36 5.71
CA PHE A 165 -8.91 -24.44 6.69
C PHE A 165 -9.93 -24.22 7.82
N LEU A 166 -9.98 -23.04 8.43
CA LEU A 166 -10.92 -22.77 9.52
C LEU A 166 -12.38 -22.89 9.07
N VAL A 167 -12.74 -22.39 7.89
CA VAL A 167 -14.12 -22.47 7.39
C VAL A 167 -14.52 -23.91 7.08
N VAL A 168 -13.67 -24.68 6.42
CA VAL A 168 -13.99 -26.06 6.01
C VAL A 168 -14.06 -27.00 7.22
N PHE A 169 -13.17 -26.84 8.20
CA PHE A 169 -13.04 -27.79 9.30
C PHE A 169 -13.81 -27.41 10.58
N LEU A 170 -14.06 -26.12 10.85
CA LEU A 170 -14.74 -25.70 12.09
C LEU A 170 -16.23 -25.40 11.92
N PHE A 171 -16.68 -25.12 10.70
CA PHE A 171 -18.07 -24.73 10.46
C PHE A 171 -18.81 -25.78 9.64
N VAL A 172 -19.76 -26.47 10.27
CA VAL A 172 -20.74 -27.29 9.55
C VAL A 172 -21.74 -26.35 8.89
N MET A 173 -21.37 -25.85 7.71
CA MET A 173 -22.17 -24.92 6.92
C MET A 173 -22.59 -25.54 5.58
N SER A 174 -23.72 -25.07 5.04
CA SER A 174 -24.07 -25.37 3.66
C SER A 174 -22.99 -24.82 2.71
N PHE A 175 -22.76 -25.52 1.61
CA PHE A 175 -21.71 -25.19 0.64
C PHE A 175 -21.68 -23.70 0.26
N TRP A 176 -22.83 -23.11 -0.08
CA TRP A 176 -22.95 -21.70 -0.45
C TRP A 176 -22.61 -20.72 0.67
N ARG A 177 -22.94 -21.05 1.93
CA ARG A 177 -22.57 -20.21 3.08
C ARG A 177 -21.08 -20.30 3.36
N GLY A 178 -20.48 -21.49 3.19
CA GLY A 178 -19.02 -21.68 3.27
C GLY A 178 -18.28 -20.84 2.22
N VAL A 179 -18.72 -20.89 0.95
CA VAL A 179 -18.14 -20.08 -0.13
C VAL A 179 -18.25 -18.58 0.18
N LEU A 180 -19.44 -18.11 0.60
CA LEU A 180 -19.63 -16.71 0.96
C LEU A 180 -18.74 -16.30 2.14
N MET A 181 -18.59 -17.15 3.16
CA MET A 181 -17.74 -16.89 4.31
C MET A 181 -16.26 -16.79 3.91
N ILE A 182 -15.77 -17.68 3.03
CA ILE A 182 -14.40 -17.62 2.50
C ILE A 182 -14.19 -16.30 1.76
N LEU A 183 -15.15 -15.87 0.93
CA LEU A 183 -15.05 -14.57 0.24
C LEU A 183 -14.98 -13.40 1.22
N ILE A 184 -15.88 -13.35 2.21
CA ILE A 184 -15.88 -12.31 3.24
C ILE A 184 -14.54 -12.27 3.99
N LEU A 185 -14.03 -13.42 4.42
CA LEU A 185 -12.76 -13.52 5.15
C LEU A 185 -11.54 -13.25 4.27
N TYR A 186 -11.59 -13.55 2.97
CA TYR A 186 -10.56 -13.16 2.01
C TYR A 186 -10.49 -11.64 1.88
N PHE A 187 -11.63 -10.97 1.72
CA PHE A 187 -11.68 -9.51 1.66
C PHE A 187 -11.24 -8.88 2.98
N ALA A 188 -11.69 -9.42 4.12
CA ALA A 188 -11.26 -8.97 5.44
C ALA A 188 -9.73 -9.11 5.62
N GLY A 189 -9.17 -10.26 5.20
CA GLY A 189 -7.74 -10.52 5.22
C GLY A 189 -6.94 -9.54 4.40
N ASN A 190 -7.37 -9.31 3.15
CA ASN A 190 -6.78 -8.28 2.32
C ASN A 190 -6.83 -6.93 3.02
N ILE A 191 -7.98 -6.50 3.53
CA ILE A 191 -8.10 -5.24 4.27
C ILE A 191 -7.11 -5.16 5.44
N VAL A 192 -6.99 -6.21 6.24
CA VAL A 192 -6.13 -6.26 7.43
C VAL A 192 -4.65 -6.26 7.06
N VAL A 193 -4.22 -7.11 6.12
CA VAL A 193 -2.82 -7.17 5.63
C VAL A 193 -2.42 -5.81 5.04
N ASN A 194 -3.37 -5.16 4.39
CA ASN A 194 -3.17 -3.88 3.72
C ASN A 194 -3.36 -2.68 4.64
N ALA A 195 -3.69 -2.89 5.91
CA ALA A 195 -3.85 -1.84 6.89
C ALA A 195 -2.48 -1.27 7.28
N ASP A 196 -2.42 0.06 7.40
CA ASP A 196 -1.25 0.81 7.85
C ASP A 196 -0.45 0.19 9.00
N PRO A 197 -1.04 -0.20 10.14
CA PRO A 197 -0.26 -0.69 11.28
C PRO A 197 0.44 -2.02 10.99
N VAL A 198 -0.21 -2.91 10.25
CA VAL A 198 0.34 -4.20 9.85
C VAL A 198 1.51 -3.95 8.92
N TYR A 199 1.29 -3.20 7.84
CA TYR A 199 2.33 -2.85 6.87
C TYR A 199 3.52 -2.13 7.52
N ARG A 200 3.28 -1.19 8.45
CA ARG A 200 4.33 -0.46 9.18
C ARG A 200 5.21 -1.36 10.03
N ARG A 201 4.66 -2.43 10.61
CA ARG A 201 5.43 -3.36 11.46
C ARG A 201 6.45 -4.14 10.65
N TYR A 202 6.10 -4.52 9.42
CA TYR A 202 6.93 -5.36 8.57
C TYR A 202 7.91 -4.57 7.69
N MET A 203 7.60 -3.31 7.38
CA MET A 203 8.44 -2.46 6.53
C MET A 203 9.58 -1.73 7.26
N LYS A 204 9.74 -1.93 8.58
CA LYS A 204 10.92 -1.44 9.30
C LYS A 204 12.12 -2.31 8.94
N CYS A 205 13.19 -1.71 8.41
CA CYS A 205 14.49 -2.38 8.32
C CYS A 205 15.02 -2.62 9.74
N THR A 206 15.38 -3.86 10.03
CA THR A 206 16.08 -4.25 11.26
C THR A 206 17.59 -4.01 11.20
N THR A 207 18.12 -3.65 10.02
CA THR A 207 19.53 -3.38 9.84
C THR A 207 19.77 -1.87 10.00
N PRO A 208 20.51 -1.41 11.03
CA PRO A 208 20.92 -0.02 11.11
C PRO A 208 21.77 0.31 9.88
N ALA A 209 21.50 1.45 9.24
CA ALA A 209 22.38 2.00 8.22
C ALA A 209 23.75 2.20 8.86
N THR A 210 24.69 1.31 8.57
CA THR A 210 26.10 1.55 8.82
C THR A 210 26.42 2.82 8.06
N LYS A 211 26.67 3.92 8.79
CA LYS A 211 27.20 5.14 8.20
C LYS A 211 28.51 4.73 7.53
N ILE A 212 28.49 4.56 6.20
CA ILE A 212 29.71 4.51 5.42
C ILE A 212 30.22 5.94 5.44
N THR A 213 30.96 6.28 6.50
CA THR A 213 31.84 7.44 6.50
C THR A 213 32.91 7.17 5.44
N ALA A 214 32.69 7.67 4.23
CA ALA A 214 33.76 7.81 3.27
C ALA A 214 34.80 8.76 3.88
N ARG A 215 35.99 8.23 4.16
CA ARG A 215 37.22 9.00 4.36
C ARG A 215 37.83 9.27 3.00
#